data_AF-S0DQ73-F1
#
_entry.id   AF-S0DQ73-F1
#
_cell.length_a   1.000
_cell.length_b   1.000
_cell.length_c   1.000
_cell.angle_alpha   90.00
_cell.angle_beta   90.00
_cell.angle_gamma   90.00
#
_symmetry.space_group_name_H-M   'P 1'
#
loop_
_entity.id
_entity.type
_entity.pdbx_description
1 polymer ?
#
loop_
_entity_poly.entity_id
_entity_poly.type
_entity_poly.pdbx_seq_one_letter_code
_entity_poly.pdbx_strand_id
1 'polypeptide(L)'
;MSTSTKRPKVFAYAKFDLDALILLATRLRGQSCTVDTSTRPKAGSTHWVIFIAFEDGVEWVFRSPQRGLSAMITEESASKLLNSEASTLEYLRALSSIPVPEVFSFSGGGGNDIGVPYILMSKASGRPLSDYDWIELSQIEGYPNRRPLLPMTDRNHEKVMAQLGTIMSRLSDTHFDKISSLFQDNNGNYFVSECLSPSLLWQHRDELEGIDRGPFDQESQYLRSLISAFTAHAEEFSFSPHSFFAPIPDPFEYPNWASYRKAVERC
;
A
#
# COMPACT_ATOMS: atom_id res chain seq x y z
N MET A 1 -23.29 5.06 -38.12
CA MET A 1 -21.89 5.10 -37.67
C MET A 1 -21.88 4.93 -36.16
N SER A 2 -21.60 3.74 -35.65
CA SER A 2 -21.51 3.48 -34.22
C SER A 2 -20.19 4.05 -33.70
N THR A 3 -20.25 5.19 -33.03
CA THR A 3 -19.12 5.73 -32.29
C THR A 3 -18.85 4.80 -31.11
N SER A 4 -17.91 3.87 -31.29
CA SER A 4 -17.37 3.05 -30.21
C SER A 4 -16.87 3.98 -29.11
N THR A 5 -17.69 4.17 -28.09
CA THR A 5 -17.40 5.06 -26.96
C THR A 5 -16.32 4.35 -26.16
N LYS A 6 -15.07 4.77 -26.33
CA LYS A 6 -13.93 4.17 -25.62
C LYS A 6 -14.24 4.21 -24.12
N ARG A 7 -14.19 3.05 -23.46
CA ARG A 7 -14.39 2.92 -22.01
C ARG A 7 -13.48 3.93 -21.29
N PRO A 8 -14.01 4.73 -20.33
CA PRO A 8 -13.20 5.67 -19.58
C PRO A 8 -12.01 4.97 -18.90
N LYS A 9 -10.84 5.64 -18.89
CA LYS A 9 -9.59 5.02 -18.43
C LYS A 9 -9.56 4.79 -16.93
N VAL A 10 -10.41 5.48 -16.16
CA VAL A 10 -10.58 5.30 -14.72
C VAL A 10 -10.96 3.86 -14.35
N PHE A 11 -11.63 3.13 -15.25
CA PHE A 11 -12.05 1.75 -15.03
C PHE A 11 -11.00 0.69 -15.45
N ALA A 12 -9.73 1.07 -15.52
CA ALA A 12 -8.67 0.18 -16.02
C ALA A 12 -8.38 -1.03 -15.11
N TYR A 13 -8.64 -0.92 -13.80
CA TYR A 13 -8.35 -1.98 -12.82
C TYR A 13 -9.59 -2.71 -12.32
N ALA A 14 -10.75 -2.03 -12.27
CA ALA A 14 -11.99 -2.61 -11.81
C ALA A 14 -13.21 -1.97 -12.49
N LYS A 15 -14.33 -2.70 -12.48
CA LYS A 15 -15.66 -2.13 -12.68
C LYS A 15 -16.21 -1.77 -11.30
N PHE A 16 -16.63 -0.52 -11.14
CA PHE A 16 -17.18 0.02 -9.90
C PHE A 16 -18.17 1.14 -10.25
N ASP A 17 -19.03 1.51 -9.30
CA ASP A 17 -19.98 2.61 -9.45
C ASP A 17 -19.32 3.94 -9.08
N LEU A 18 -18.99 4.74 -10.09
CA LEU A 18 -18.35 6.05 -9.91
C LEU A 18 -19.32 7.09 -9.34
N ASP A 19 -20.61 7.01 -9.69
CA ASP A 19 -21.60 7.96 -9.22
C ASP A 19 -21.87 7.73 -7.73
N ALA A 20 -21.94 6.48 -7.28
CA ALA A 20 -22.00 6.12 -5.86
C ALA A 20 -20.80 6.65 -5.08
N LEU A 21 -19.58 6.55 -5.64
CA LEU A 21 -18.38 7.12 -5.03
C LEU A 21 -18.46 8.66 -4.89
N ILE A 22 -18.87 9.36 -5.96
CA ILE A 22 -19.02 10.83 -5.95
C ILE A 22 -20.08 11.25 -4.95
N LEU A 23 -21.22 10.55 -4.90
CA LEU A 23 -22.30 10.79 -3.93
C LEU A 23 -21.82 10.58 -2.49
N LEU A 24 -21.09 9.50 -2.23
CA LEU A 24 -20.51 9.22 -0.91
C LEU A 24 -19.55 10.33 -0.49
N ALA A 25 -18.59 10.69 -1.34
CA ALA A 25 -17.60 11.73 -1.06
C ALA A 25 -18.25 13.10 -0.85
N THR A 26 -19.21 13.45 -1.70
CA THR A 26 -19.99 14.70 -1.59
C THR A 26 -20.75 14.76 -0.28
N ARG A 27 -21.42 13.66 0.12
CA ARG A 27 -22.17 13.58 1.37
C ARG A 27 -21.28 13.68 2.60
N LEU A 28 -20.16 12.95 2.63
CA LEU A 28 -19.25 12.94 3.78
C LEU A 28 -18.62 14.31 4.01
N ARG A 29 -18.33 15.04 2.93
CA ARG A 29 -17.70 16.34 3.03
C ARG A 29 -18.68 17.52 3.11
N GLY A 30 -19.86 17.37 2.54
CA GLY A 30 -20.81 18.47 2.34
C GLY A 30 -20.43 19.41 1.18
N GLN A 31 -19.65 18.94 0.20
CA GLN A 31 -19.22 19.73 -0.97
C GLN A 31 -19.10 18.87 -2.22
N SER A 32 -19.46 19.44 -3.37
CA SER A 32 -19.31 18.79 -4.68
C SER A 32 -17.86 18.40 -4.96
N CYS A 33 -17.70 17.27 -5.65
CA CYS A 33 -16.40 16.76 -6.07
C CYS A 33 -16.41 16.21 -7.49
N THR A 34 -15.23 16.07 -8.07
CA THR A 34 -15.01 15.51 -9.40
C THR A 34 -13.90 14.47 -9.39
N VAL A 35 -13.98 13.55 -10.36
CA VAL A 35 -12.96 12.53 -10.63
C VAL A 35 -12.58 12.63 -12.10
N ASP A 36 -11.29 12.70 -12.40
CA ASP A 36 -10.81 12.65 -13.78
C ASP A 36 -10.98 11.23 -14.34
N THR A 37 -11.92 11.08 -15.27
CA THR A 37 -12.24 9.80 -15.90
C THR A 37 -11.36 9.49 -17.12
N SER A 38 -10.59 10.47 -17.59
CA SER A 38 -9.78 10.40 -18.80
C SER A 38 -8.39 9.79 -18.57
N THR A 39 -7.93 9.77 -17.32
CA THR A 39 -6.64 9.22 -16.92
C THR A 39 -6.79 7.82 -16.32
N ARG A 40 -5.73 7.02 -16.48
CA ARG A 40 -5.65 5.71 -15.83
C ARG A 40 -5.35 5.93 -14.34
N PRO A 41 -6.00 5.19 -13.42
CA PRO A 41 -5.68 5.27 -12.00
C PRO A 41 -4.19 5.02 -11.76
N LYS A 42 -3.64 5.63 -10.71
CA LYS A 42 -2.31 5.24 -10.24
C LYS A 42 -2.39 3.83 -9.66
N ALA A 43 -1.30 3.10 -9.68
CA ALA A 43 -1.27 1.77 -9.09
C ALA A 43 0.11 1.45 -8.54
N GLY A 44 0.11 0.73 -7.41
CA GLY A 44 1.24 0.00 -6.91
C GLY A 44 1.02 -1.51 -7.09
N SER A 45 1.79 -2.30 -6.35
CA SER A 45 1.70 -3.76 -6.35
C SER A 45 0.39 -4.28 -5.74
N THR A 46 -0.11 -3.65 -4.67
CA THR A 46 -1.27 -4.16 -3.91
C THR A 46 -2.56 -3.40 -4.18
N HIS A 47 -2.48 -2.11 -4.55
CA HIS A 47 -3.64 -1.24 -4.69
C HIS A 47 -3.57 -0.39 -5.96
N TRP A 48 -4.75 -0.04 -6.48
CA TRP A 48 -4.93 1.06 -7.43
C TRP A 48 -5.63 2.24 -6.74
N VAL A 49 -5.42 3.44 -7.28
CA VAL A 49 -5.73 4.71 -6.64
C VAL A 49 -6.32 5.72 -7.63
N ILE A 50 -7.41 6.35 -7.21
CA ILE A 50 -8.06 7.49 -7.86
C ILE A 50 -7.98 8.70 -6.92
N PHE A 51 -7.81 9.89 -7.50
CA PHE A 51 -7.91 11.16 -6.78
C PHE A 51 -9.28 11.80 -7.01
N ILE A 52 -9.86 12.31 -5.92
CA ILE A 52 -11.14 13.01 -5.90
C ILE A 52 -10.84 14.46 -5.57
N ALA A 53 -11.17 15.38 -6.47
CA ALA A 53 -10.91 16.80 -6.31
C ALA A 53 -12.21 17.52 -5.92
N PHE A 54 -12.16 18.30 -4.84
CA PHE A 54 -13.29 19.11 -4.38
C PHE A 54 -13.14 20.56 -4.88
N GLU A 55 -14.26 21.28 -4.92
CA GLU A 55 -14.29 22.67 -5.41
C GLU A 55 -13.39 23.63 -4.62
N ASP A 56 -13.12 23.33 -3.34
CA ASP A 56 -12.21 24.11 -2.49
C ASP A 56 -10.71 23.80 -2.69
N GLY A 57 -10.39 22.92 -3.65
CA GLY A 57 -9.03 22.55 -4.01
C GLY A 57 -8.40 21.46 -3.15
N VAL A 58 -9.08 20.96 -2.12
CA VAL A 58 -8.61 19.79 -1.38
C VAL A 58 -8.87 18.53 -2.20
N GLU A 59 -7.99 17.55 -2.03
CA GLU A 59 -8.09 16.26 -2.68
C GLU A 59 -8.22 15.12 -1.68
N TRP A 60 -9.07 14.15 -2.00
CA TRP A 60 -9.13 12.85 -1.33
C TRP A 60 -8.59 11.75 -2.24
N VAL A 61 -8.29 10.62 -1.61
CA VAL A 61 -7.76 9.42 -2.21
C VAL A 61 -8.76 8.30 -2.04
N PHE A 62 -9.15 7.68 -3.15
CA PHE A 62 -9.86 6.41 -3.16
C PHE A 62 -8.87 5.32 -3.57
N ARG A 63 -8.60 4.37 -2.68
CA ARG A 63 -7.73 3.21 -2.95
C ARG A 63 -8.53 1.91 -2.85
N SER A 64 -8.26 0.98 -3.75
CA SER A 64 -8.86 -0.36 -3.75
C SER A 64 -7.79 -1.40 -4.06
N PRO A 65 -7.89 -2.61 -3.49
CA PRO A 65 -6.96 -3.69 -3.79
C PRO A 65 -6.96 -4.06 -5.28
N GLN A 66 -5.80 -4.54 -5.76
CA GLN A 66 -5.70 -5.24 -7.05
C GLN A 66 -6.51 -6.55 -6.98
N ARG A 67 -7.06 -6.97 -8.13
CA ARG A 67 -7.88 -8.19 -8.26
C ARG A 67 -7.44 -9.02 -9.47
N GLY A 68 -7.87 -10.28 -9.50
CA GLY A 68 -7.61 -11.19 -10.61
C GLY A 68 -6.12 -11.54 -10.76
N LEU A 69 -5.60 -11.56 -11.99
CA LEU A 69 -4.21 -11.98 -12.28
C LEU A 69 -3.12 -11.11 -11.62
N SER A 70 -3.49 -9.95 -11.08
CA SER A 70 -2.56 -9.07 -10.35
C SER A 70 -2.76 -9.12 -8.83
N ALA A 71 -3.67 -9.95 -8.33
CA ALA A 71 -3.82 -10.18 -6.90
C ALA A 71 -2.68 -11.09 -6.41
N MET A 72 -2.09 -10.75 -5.26
CA MET A 72 -1.05 -11.54 -4.61
C MET A 72 -1.58 -12.42 -3.46
N ILE A 73 -2.87 -12.24 -3.14
CA ILE A 73 -3.60 -12.83 -2.02
C ILE A 73 -5.07 -13.03 -2.44
N THR A 74 -5.79 -13.88 -1.72
CA THR A 74 -7.23 -14.12 -1.92
C THR A 74 -8.06 -12.87 -1.63
N GLU A 75 -9.32 -12.86 -2.12
CA GLU A 75 -10.26 -11.76 -1.83
C GLU A 75 -10.58 -11.64 -0.34
N GLU A 76 -10.61 -12.75 0.39
CA GLU A 76 -10.85 -12.76 1.84
C GLU A 76 -9.69 -12.09 2.58
N SER A 77 -8.45 -12.50 2.30
CA SER A 77 -7.25 -11.88 2.89
C SER A 77 -7.12 -10.41 2.50
N ALA A 78 -7.45 -10.04 1.26
CA ALA A 78 -7.48 -8.64 0.85
C ALA A 78 -8.51 -7.82 1.63
N SER A 79 -9.66 -8.40 1.95
CA SER A 79 -10.70 -7.78 2.78
C SER A 79 -10.21 -7.53 4.21
N LYS A 80 -9.63 -8.56 4.84
CA LYS A 80 -9.05 -8.49 6.19
C LYS A 80 -7.93 -7.47 6.27
N LEU A 81 -7.02 -7.48 5.29
CA LEU A 81 -5.90 -6.55 5.20
C LEU A 81 -6.38 -5.12 5.05
N LEU A 82 -7.37 -4.87 4.19
CA LEU A 82 -7.95 -3.53 4.02
C LEU A 82 -8.55 -3.00 5.33
N ASN A 83 -9.33 -3.82 6.03
CA ASN A 83 -9.91 -3.44 7.32
C ASN A 83 -8.82 -3.16 8.36
N SER A 84 -7.75 -3.95 8.38
CA SER A 84 -6.62 -3.76 9.27
C SER A 84 -5.82 -2.49 8.95
N GLU A 85 -5.61 -2.19 7.66
CA GLU A 85 -4.98 -0.95 7.21
C GLU A 85 -5.80 0.28 7.65
N ALA A 86 -7.12 0.26 7.45
CA ALA A 86 -7.99 1.35 7.89
C ALA A 86 -7.96 1.53 9.41
N SER A 87 -8.09 0.42 10.16
CA SER A 87 -8.03 0.42 11.64
C SER A 87 -6.70 0.97 12.14
N THR A 88 -5.59 0.61 11.50
CA THR A 88 -4.23 1.08 11.86
C THR A 88 -4.10 2.58 11.60
N LEU A 89 -4.60 3.09 10.47
CA LEU A 89 -4.57 4.53 10.18
C LEU A 89 -5.38 5.33 11.21
N GLU A 90 -6.58 4.88 11.56
CA GLU A 90 -7.40 5.54 12.58
C GLU A 90 -6.75 5.50 13.96
N TYR A 91 -6.19 4.36 14.36
CA TYR A 91 -5.47 4.21 15.62
C TYR A 91 -4.29 5.18 15.72
N LEU A 92 -3.43 5.21 14.70
CA LEU A 92 -2.27 6.12 14.66
C LEU A 92 -2.69 7.59 14.63
N ARG A 93 -3.80 7.91 13.97
CA ARG A 93 -4.37 9.26 13.94
C ARG A 93 -4.82 9.70 15.33
N ALA A 94 -5.46 8.81 16.11
CA ALA A 94 -5.91 9.09 17.47
C ALA A 94 -4.74 9.40 18.43
N LEU A 95 -3.56 8.82 18.19
CA LEU A 95 -2.35 9.13 18.94
C LEU A 95 -1.76 10.53 18.62
N SER A 96 -2.28 11.23 17.60
CA SER A 96 -2.00 12.61 17.17
C SER A 96 -0.58 12.95 16.71
N SER A 97 0.39 12.09 16.99
CA SER A 97 1.81 12.38 16.82
C SER A 97 2.38 11.91 15.47
N ILE A 98 1.70 11.02 14.76
CA ILE A 98 2.20 10.48 13.50
C ILE A 98 1.35 11.05 12.36
N PRO A 99 1.97 11.71 11.35
CA PRO A 99 1.23 12.28 10.24
C PRO A 99 0.76 11.17 9.30
N VAL A 100 -0.44 10.65 9.56
CA VAL A 100 -1.13 9.66 8.71
C VAL A 100 -2.33 10.28 7.98
N PRO A 101 -2.70 9.76 6.80
CA PRO A 101 -3.96 10.09 6.16
C PRO A 101 -5.16 9.84 7.08
N GLU A 102 -6.17 10.68 6.94
CA GLU A 102 -7.43 10.56 7.68
C GLU A 102 -8.40 9.69 6.88
N VAL A 103 -8.89 8.62 7.49
CA VAL A 103 -9.88 7.73 6.88
C VAL A 103 -11.26 8.33 7.06
N PHE A 104 -12.01 8.48 5.96
CA PHE A 104 -13.38 9.01 5.98
C PHE A 104 -14.42 7.90 5.87
N SER A 105 -14.10 6.83 5.14
CA SER A 105 -14.95 5.65 4.96
C SER A 105 -14.12 4.50 4.40
N PHE A 106 -14.45 3.27 4.76
CA PHE A 106 -13.84 2.09 4.16
C PHE A 106 -14.82 0.91 4.12
N SER A 107 -14.55 -0.06 3.25
CA SER A 107 -15.29 -1.31 3.16
C SER A 107 -14.36 -2.40 2.65
N GLY A 108 -14.17 -3.47 3.43
CA GLY A 108 -13.40 -4.63 2.98
C GLY A 108 -14.12 -5.50 1.93
N GLY A 109 -15.44 -5.40 1.81
CA GLY A 109 -16.24 -6.21 0.90
C GLY A 109 -16.69 -5.45 -0.36
N GLY A 110 -16.99 -6.16 -1.45
CA GLY A 110 -17.57 -5.60 -2.67
C GLY A 110 -19.09 -5.43 -2.66
N GLY A 111 -19.78 -5.88 -1.61
CA GLY A 111 -21.25 -5.78 -1.48
C GLY A 111 -21.76 -4.38 -1.09
N ASN A 112 -20.92 -3.35 -1.19
CA ASN A 112 -21.29 -1.96 -0.94
C ASN A 112 -21.73 -1.26 -2.23
N ASP A 113 -22.33 -0.07 -2.12
CA ASP A 113 -22.88 0.68 -3.26
C ASP A 113 -21.86 0.98 -4.37
N ILE A 114 -20.56 1.07 -4.05
CA ILE A 114 -19.48 1.31 -5.02
C ILE A 114 -19.11 0.02 -5.77
N GLY A 115 -19.40 -1.15 -5.21
CA GLY A 115 -19.17 -2.45 -5.85
C GLY A 115 -17.76 -3.01 -5.74
N VAL A 116 -16.85 -2.32 -5.02
CA VAL A 116 -15.47 -2.78 -4.76
C VAL A 116 -15.06 -2.47 -3.32
N PRO A 117 -14.12 -3.25 -2.73
CA PRO A 117 -13.48 -2.89 -1.48
C PRO A 117 -12.70 -1.58 -1.62
N TYR A 118 -12.70 -0.74 -0.59
CA TYR A 118 -12.02 0.54 -0.68
C TYR A 118 -11.64 1.12 0.67
N ILE A 119 -10.64 2.02 0.65
CA ILE A 119 -10.43 3.03 1.68
C ILE A 119 -10.55 4.40 1.00
N LEU A 120 -11.43 5.25 1.53
CA LEU A 120 -11.60 6.64 1.16
C LEU A 120 -10.96 7.48 2.26
N MET A 121 -9.91 8.23 1.91
CA MET A 121 -9.07 8.93 2.89
C MET A 121 -8.54 10.26 2.34
N SER A 122 -7.96 11.09 3.20
CA SER A 122 -7.31 12.33 2.77
C SER A 122 -6.07 12.05 1.93
N LYS A 123 -5.74 12.96 1.01
CA LYS A 123 -4.47 12.92 0.28
C LYS A 123 -3.34 13.40 1.20
N ALA A 124 -2.28 12.61 1.33
CA ALA A 124 -1.07 13.04 2.03
C ALA A 124 -0.48 14.29 1.37
N SER A 125 -0.18 15.31 2.17
CA SER A 125 0.41 16.56 1.70
C SER A 125 1.89 16.39 1.38
N GLY A 126 2.37 17.05 0.33
CA GLY A 126 3.80 17.15 0.02
C GLY A 126 4.19 16.47 -1.29
N ARG A 127 5.48 16.16 -1.41
CA ARG A 127 6.07 15.48 -2.56
C ARG A 127 6.71 14.17 -2.12
N PRO A 128 6.63 13.11 -2.93
CA PRO A 128 7.34 11.87 -2.65
C PRO A 128 8.85 12.13 -2.66
N LEU A 129 9.59 11.46 -1.76
CA LEU A 129 11.05 11.58 -1.68
C LEU A 129 11.75 11.19 -2.98
N SER A 130 11.12 10.31 -3.78
CA SER A 130 11.60 9.89 -5.10
C SER A 130 11.67 11.00 -6.15
N ASP A 131 11.03 12.16 -5.90
CA ASP A 131 11.17 13.33 -6.78
C ASP A 131 12.51 14.06 -6.54
N TYR A 132 13.27 13.69 -5.51
CA TYR A 132 14.55 14.29 -5.15
C TYR A 132 15.72 13.34 -5.41
N ASP A 133 16.90 13.92 -5.65
CA ASP A 133 18.15 13.17 -5.79
C ASP A 133 18.68 12.71 -4.42
N TRP A 134 17.95 11.78 -3.79
CA TRP A 134 18.17 11.35 -2.40
C TRP A 134 19.41 10.45 -2.22
N ILE A 135 19.64 9.53 -3.16
CA ILE A 135 20.81 8.62 -3.15
C ILE A 135 21.77 8.92 -4.30
N GLU A 136 21.75 10.13 -4.85
CA GLU A 136 22.70 10.55 -5.90
C GLU A 136 22.70 9.68 -7.17
N LEU A 137 21.57 9.06 -7.54
CA LEU A 137 21.47 8.22 -8.74
C LEU A 137 21.80 8.99 -10.02
N SER A 138 21.61 10.31 -10.01
CA SER A 138 21.95 11.18 -11.14
C SER A 138 23.43 11.13 -11.52
N GLN A 139 24.30 10.72 -10.58
CA GLN A 139 25.74 10.58 -10.81
C GLN A 139 26.11 9.27 -11.53
N ILE A 140 25.22 8.28 -11.56
CA ILE A 140 25.49 6.98 -12.18
C ILE A 140 25.43 7.14 -13.70
N GLU A 141 26.50 6.73 -14.38
CA GLU A 141 26.58 6.80 -15.82
C GLU A 141 25.42 6.04 -16.48
N GLY A 142 24.73 6.71 -17.42
CA GLY A 142 23.60 6.12 -18.14
C GLY A 142 22.29 6.03 -17.34
N TYR A 143 22.20 6.66 -16.16
CA TYR A 143 20.95 6.75 -15.42
C TYR A 143 19.86 7.44 -16.28
N PRO A 144 18.70 6.81 -16.47
CA PRO A 144 17.63 7.36 -17.28
C PRO A 144 16.96 8.47 -16.48
N ASN A 145 17.36 9.71 -16.74
CA ASN A 145 16.71 10.92 -16.25
C ASN A 145 15.33 11.10 -16.91
N ARG A 146 14.40 10.16 -16.66
CA ARG A 146 13.03 10.20 -17.17
C ARG A 146 12.26 11.40 -16.61
N ARG A 147 12.69 11.91 -15.46
CA ARG A 147 12.22 13.15 -14.84
C ARG A 147 13.42 13.86 -14.20
N PRO A 148 13.54 15.20 -14.32
CA PRO A 148 14.54 15.94 -13.57
C PRO A 148 14.32 15.75 -12.07
N LEU A 149 15.33 15.23 -11.37
CA LEU A 149 15.30 15.11 -9.91
C LEU A 149 15.53 16.49 -9.30
N LEU A 150 14.82 16.78 -8.21
CA LEU A 150 15.01 17.99 -7.43
C LEU A 150 16.29 17.87 -6.60
N PRO A 151 17.08 18.95 -6.45
CA PRO A 151 18.27 18.91 -5.62
C PRO A 151 17.91 18.65 -4.16
N MET A 152 18.68 17.81 -3.50
CA MET A 152 18.62 17.56 -2.06
C MET A 152 19.85 18.21 -1.42
N THR A 153 19.66 19.18 -0.54
CA THR A 153 20.76 19.80 0.21
C THR A 153 21.00 19.00 1.49
N ASP A 154 22.23 19.01 2.02
CA ASP A 154 22.57 18.34 3.29
C ASP A 154 21.59 18.72 4.41
N ARG A 155 21.26 20.01 4.53
CA ARG A 155 20.29 20.50 5.52
C ARG A 155 18.89 19.89 5.33
N ASN A 156 18.42 19.71 4.10
CA ASN A 156 17.12 19.08 3.85
C ASN A 156 17.19 17.57 4.11
N HIS A 157 18.30 16.94 3.76
CA HIS A 157 18.58 15.54 4.04
C HIS A 157 18.55 15.27 5.56
N GLU A 158 19.29 16.05 6.34
CA GLU A 158 19.29 16.04 7.81
C GLU A 158 17.88 16.22 8.37
N LYS A 159 17.10 17.17 7.83
CA LYS A 159 15.72 17.41 8.26
C LYS A 159 14.84 16.19 8.03
N VAL A 160 14.92 15.55 6.85
CA VAL A 160 14.16 14.33 6.55
C VAL A 160 14.56 13.20 7.49
N MET A 161 15.86 12.99 7.72
CA MET A 161 16.36 11.97 8.65
C MET A 161 15.89 12.21 10.09
N ALA A 162 15.92 13.45 10.57
CA ALA A 162 15.42 13.80 11.90
C ALA A 162 13.90 13.55 12.04
N GLN A 163 13.12 13.87 11.00
CA GLN A 163 11.68 13.59 10.96
C GLN A 163 11.39 12.09 10.94
N LEU A 164 12.12 11.30 10.15
CA LEU A 164 12.02 9.84 10.13
C LEU A 164 12.35 9.24 11.50
N GLY A 165 13.44 9.68 12.13
CA GLY A 165 13.80 9.24 13.48
C GLY A 165 12.73 9.55 14.51
N THR A 166 12.10 10.74 14.42
CA THR A 166 10.98 11.11 15.29
C THR A 166 9.76 10.21 15.08
N ILE A 167 9.42 9.90 13.82
CA ILE A 167 8.30 9.02 13.49
C ILE A 167 8.58 7.58 13.97
N MET A 168 9.79 7.07 13.73
CA MET A 168 10.21 5.73 14.16
C MET A 168 10.18 5.60 15.68
N SER A 169 10.65 6.61 16.41
CA SER A 169 10.56 6.64 17.89
C SER A 169 9.11 6.62 18.38
N ARG A 170 8.21 7.38 17.73
CA ARG A 170 6.79 7.39 18.11
C ARG A 170 6.11 6.06 17.81
N LEU A 171 6.44 5.44 16.67
CA LEU A 171 5.95 4.09 16.34
C LEU A 171 6.52 3.04 17.30
N SER A 172 7.76 3.18 17.76
CA SER A 172 8.31 2.25 18.74
C SER A 172 7.62 2.34 20.10
N ASP A 173 7.05 3.49 20.45
CA ASP A 173 6.26 3.64 21.69
C ASP A 173 4.85 3.00 21.57
N THR A 174 4.42 2.63 20.35
CA THR A 174 3.16 1.92 20.15
C THR A 174 3.36 0.42 20.30
N HIS A 175 2.99 -0.10 21.47
CA HIS A 175 3.11 -1.52 21.80
C HIS A 175 1.76 -2.21 21.83
N PHE A 176 1.75 -3.48 21.40
CA PHE A 176 0.64 -4.40 21.57
C PHE A 176 1.16 -5.64 22.28
N ASP A 177 0.30 -6.30 23.06
CA ASP A 177 0.69 -7.47 23.87
C ASP A 177 1.06 -8.70 23.03
N LYS A 178 0.68 -8.71 21.74
CA LYS A 178 0.91 -9.82 20.82
C LYS A 178 1.43 -9.32 19.48
N ILE A 179 2.20 -10.17 18.80
CA ILE A 179 2.66 -9.96 17.42
C ILE A 179 1.50 -10.29 16.50
N SER A 180 0.88 -9.26 15.92
CA SER A 180 -0.18 -9.44 14.93
C SER A 180 -0.61 -8.16 14.20
N SER A 181 -1.72 -8.24 13.48
CA SER A 181 -2.39 -7.11 12.82
C SER A 181 -3.53 -6.54 13.66
N LEU A 182 -3.73 -5.23 13.56
CA LEU A 182 -4.72 -4.46 14.30
C LEU A 182 -6.08 -4.45 13.59
N PHE A 183 -7.16 -4.59 14.33
CA PHE A 183 -8.54 -4.51 13.86
C PHE A 183 -9.36 -3.64 14.80
N GLN A 184 -10.53 -3.22 14.34
CA GLN A 184 -11.51 -2.46 15.11
C GLN A 184 -12.81 -3.27 15.21
N ASP A 185 -13.41 -3.33 16.40
CA ASP A 185 -14.72 -3.94 16.61
C ASP A 185 -15.86 -2.98 16.26
N ASN A 186 -17.11 -3.46 16.30
CA ASN A 186 -18.30 -2.63 16.02
C ASN A 186 -18.51 -1.48 17.02
N ASN A 187 -17.82 -1.49 18.16
CA ASN A 187 -17.88 -0.46 19.18
C ASN A 187 -16.73 0.56 19.06
N GLY A 188 -15.84 0.40 18.07
CA GLY A 188 -14.68 1.26 17.87
C GLY A 188 -13.45 0.87 18.72
N ASN A 189 -13.47 -0.26 19.44
CA ASN A 189 -12.33 -0.72 20.21
C ASN A 189 -11.32 -1.43 19.32
N TYR A 190 -10.04 -1.16 19.55
CA TYR A 190 -8.96 -1.80 18.82
C TYR A 190 -8.52 -3.10 19.49
N PHE A 191 -8.28 -4.13 18.68
CA PHE A 191 -7.76 -5.42 19.13
C PHE A 191 -6.83 -6.04 18.09
N VAL A 192 -5.97 -6.96 18.52
CA VAL A 192 -5.08 -7.73 17.64
C VAL A 192 -5.68 -9.11 17.35
N SER A 193 -5.60 -9.57 16.09
CA SER A 193 -6.18 -10.85 15.66
C SER A 193 -5.16 -11.67 14.86
N GLU A 194 -5.50 -12.24 13.71
CA GLU A 194 -4.55 -12.93 12.82
C GLU A 194 -3.46 -11.96 12.27
N CYS A 195 -2.27 -12.49 12.01
CA CYS A 195 -1.11 -11.75 11.53
C CYS A 195 -1.15 -11.71 10.00
N LEU A 196 -1.43 -10.54 9.45
CA LEU A 196 -1.56 -10.30 8.02
C LEU A 196 -0.24 -9.85 7.38
N SER A 197 0.89 -10.35 7.88
CA SER A 197 2.20 -9.93 7.36
C SER A 197 2.38 -10.39 5.90
N PRO A 198 3.06 -9.58 5.06
CA PRO A 198 3.41 -9.98 3.69
C PRO A 198 4.05 -11.37 3.60
N SER A 199 4.89 -11.72 4.57
CA SER A 199 5.56 -13.02 4.61
C SER A 199 4.59 -14.19 4.81
N LEU A 200 3.46 -14.01 5.50
CA LEU A 200 2.46 -15.05 5.73
C LEU A 200 1.36 -15.11 4.67
N LEU A 201 1.14 -14.01 3.93
CA LEU A 201 0.02 -13.93 2.99
C LEU A 201 0.45 -13.91 1.52
N TRP A 202 1.46 -13.11 1.16
CA TRP A 202 1.75 -12.84 -0.25
C TRP A 202 2.22 -14.09 -0.99
N GLN A 203 2.06 -14.05 -2.32
CA GLN A 203 2.34 -15.16 -3.22
C GLN A 203 1.49 -16.38 -2.85
N HIS A 204 0.19 -16.13 -2.63
CA HIS A 204 -0.81 -17.14 -2.33
C HIS A 204 -0.52 -17.96 -1.06
N ARG A 205 0.38 -17.50 -0.18
CA ARG A 205 0.64 -18.17 1.10
C ARG A 205 -0.56 -18.10 2.04
N ASP A 206 -1.51 -17.21 1.79
CA ASP A 206 -2.79 -17.20 2.48
C ASP A 206 -3.69 -18.40 2.11
N GLU A 207 -3.43 -19.08 1.00
CA GLU A 207 -4.13 -20.30 0.58
C GLU A 207 -3.57 -21.57 1.22
N LEU A 208 -2.36 -21.50 1.83
CA LEU A 208 -1.75 -22.64 2.51
C LEU A 208 -2.55 -23.02 3.77
N GLU A 209 -2.94 -24.29 3.83
CA GLU A 209 -3.63 -24.88 4.97
C GLU A 209 -2.65 -25.16 6.12
N GLY A 210 -3.16 -25.20 7.36
CA GLY A 210 -2.38 -25.56 8.54
C GLY A 210 -1.34 -24.53 9.00
N ILE A 211 -1.21 -23.39 8.31
CA ILE A 211 -0.34 -22.29 8.75
C ILE A 211 -1.02 -21.53 9.90
N ASP A 212 -0.45 -21.64 11.09
CA ASP A 212 -0.83 -20.80 12.23
C ASP A 212 -0.49 -19.34 11.92
N ARG A 213 -1.49 -18.45 11.93
CA ARG A 213 -1.32 -17.02 11.67
C ARG A 213 -1.50 -16.19 12.94
N GLY A 214 -1.42 -16.80 14.12
CA GLY A 214 -1.47 -16.08 15.39
C GLY A 214 -2.88 -15.62 15.78
N PRO A 215 -3.00 -14.63 16.68
CA PRO A 215 -1.94 -13.75 17.18
C PRO A 215 -0.89 -14.50 18.02
N PHE A 216 0.36 -14.02 18.01
CA PHE A 216 1.47 -14.69 18.71
C PHE A 216 1.88 -13.98 19.99
N ASP A 217 2.01 -14.71 21.09
CA ASP A 217 2.45 -14.18 22.38
C ASP A 217 3.98 -14.09 22.48
N GLN A 218 4.70 -14.89 21.68
CA GLN A 218 6.16 -14.98 21.70
C GLN A 218 6.73 -14.93 20.29
N GLU A 219 7.88 -14.27 20.13
CA GLU A 219 8.61 -14.21 18.85
C GLU A 219 8.89 -15.61 18.28
N SER A 220 9.21 -16.58 19.14
CA SER A 220 9.46 -17.96 18.71
C SER A 220 8.26 -18.62 18.02
N GLN A 221 7.01 -18.26 18.38
CA GLN A 221 5.80 -18.77 17.71
C GLN A 221 5.66 -18.14 16.32
N TYR A 222 5.87 -16.82 16.22
CA TYR A 222 5.86 -16.10 14.95
C TYR A 222 6.92 -16.64 13.97
N LEU A 223 8.15 -16.83 14.43
CA LEU A 223 9.23 -17.38 13.60
C LEU A 223 8.95 -18.83 13.16
N ARG A 224 8.36 -19.67 14.02
CA ARG A 224 7.93 -21.02 13.64
C ARG A 224 6.85 -20.98 12.56
N SER A 225 5.86 -20.10 12.70
CA SER A 225 4.82 -19.88 11.69
C SER A 225 5.42 -19.47 10.34
N LEU A 226 6.39 -18.54 10.33
CA LEU A 226 7.10 -18.15 9.11
C LEU A 226 7.86 -19.32 8.48
N ILE A 227 8.58 -20.12 9.28
CA ILE A 227 9.29 -21.30 8.80
C ILE A 227 8.28 -22.27 8.16
N SER A 228 7.18 -22.58 8.85
CA SER A 228 6.12 -23.45 8.32
C SER A 228 5.54 -22.91 7.01
N ALA A 229 5.24 -21.61 6.92
CA ALA A 229 4.69 -21.00 5.72
C ALA A 229 5.66 -21.04 4.54
N PHE A 230 6.95 -20.79 4.77
CA PHE A 230 7.96 -20.85 3.72
C PHE A 230 8.30 -22.28 3.31
N THR A 231 8.33 -23.23 4.24
CA THR A 231 8.49 -24.65 3.93
C THR A 231 7.31 -25.16 3.11
N ALA A 232 6.07 -24.91 3.54
CA ALA A 232 4.87 -25.32 2.80
C ALA A 232 4.81 -24.67 1.42
N HIS A 233 5.13 -23.37 1.30
CA HIS A 233 5.24 -22.72 -0.01
C HIS A 233 6.26 -23.44 -0.91
N ALA A 234 7.44 -23.77 -0.39
CA ALA A 234 8.47 -24.46 -1.14
C ALA A 234 8.08 -25.88 -1.57
N GLU A 235 7.18 -26.53 -0.82
CA GLU A 235 6.68 -27.88 -1.08
C GLU A 235 5.48 -27.88 -2.05
N GLU A 236 4.58 -26.90 -1.93
CA GLU A 236 3.28 -26.89 -2.62
C GLU A 236 3.21 -25.96 -3.84
N PHE A 237 3.99 -24.88 -3.86
CA PHE A 237 3.94 -23.88 -4.92
C PHE A 237 5.21 -23.85 -5.76
N SER A 238 5.06 -23.45 -7.02
CA SER A 238 6.20 -23.25 -7.91
C SER A 238 6.93 -21.96 -7.53
N PHE A 239 8.26 -22.04 -7.43
CA PHE A 239 9.08 -20.85 -7.26
C PHE A 239 8.97 -19.95 -8.49
N SER A 240 8.47 -18.73 -8.26
CA SER A 240 8.61 -17.63 -9.21
C SER A 240 9.83 -16.77 -8.86
N PRO A 241 10.42 -16.03 -9.82
CA PRO A 241 11.43 -15.02 -9.50
C PRO A 241 10.92 -14.10 -8.37
N HIS A 242 11.78 -13.75 -7.42
CA HIS A 242 11.44 -12.97 -6.22
C HIS A 242 10.50 -13.63 -5.18
N SER A 243 10.34 -14.96 -5.19
CA SER A 243 9.58 -15.67 -4.12
C SER A 243 10.19 -15.45 -2.72
N PHE A 244 11.50 -15.22 -2.68
CA PHE A 244 12.25 -14.75 -1.52
C PHE A 244 12.93 -13.42 -1.86
N PHE A 245 12.91 -12.46 -0.95
CA PHE A 245 13.61 -11.19 -1.13
C PHE A 245 15.13 -11.44 -1.14
N ALA A 246 15.72 -11.57 -2.32
CA ALA A 246 17.16 -11.44 -2.48
C ALA A 246 17.57 -9.99 -2.13
N PRO A 247 18.78 -9.76 -1.58
CA PRO A 247 19.28 -8.41 -1.40
C PRO A 247 19.26 -7.68 -2.75
N ILE A 248 18.68 -6.49 -2.77
CA ILE A 248 18.65 -5.63 -3.95
C ILE A 248 20.10 -5.20 -4.21
N PRO A 249 20.65 -5.43 -5.41
CA PRO A 249 22.01 -4.98 -5.73
C PRO A 249 22.19 -3.49 -5.47
N ASP A 250 23.36 -3.06 -4.98
CA ASP A 250 23.66 -1.64 -4.82
C ASP A 250 24.01 -1.05 -6.20
N PRO A 251 23.30 -0.01 -6.68
CA PRO A 251 23.57 0.58 -7.99
C PRO A 251 24.99 1.18 -8.13
N PHE A 252 25.65 1.55 -7.03
CA PHE A 252 27.02 2.07 -7.03
C PHE A 252 28.10 0.99 -7.16
N GLU A 253 27.75 -0.28 -6.97
CA GLU A 253 28.66 -1.41 -7.22
C GLU A 253 28.78 -1.76 -8.71
N TYR A 254 28.03 -1.09 -9.59
CA TYR A 254 28.02 -1.34 -11.02
C TYR A 254 28.64 -0.17 -11.79
N PRO A 255 29.34 -0.45 -12.91
CA PRO A 255 30.02 0.60 -13.68
C PRO A 255 29.05 1.58 -14.35
N ASN A 256 27.79 1.19 -14.56
CA ASN A 256 26.77 2.02 -15.17
C ASN A 256 25.37 1.46 -14.89
N TRP A 257 24.35 2.27 -15.16
CA TRP A 257 22.96 1.92 -14.94
C TRP A 257 22.49 0.68 -15.71
N ALA A 258 23.02 0.45 -16.91
CA ALA A 258 22.62 -0.70 -17.73
C ALA A 258 23.08 -2.02 -17.11
N SER A 259 24.31 -2.07 -16.59
CA SER A 259 24.84 -3.22 -15.84
C SER A 259 24.06 -3.46 -14.55
N TYR A 260 23.75 -2.39 -13.79
CA TYR A 260 22.91 -2.49 -12.59
C TYR A 260 21.54 -3.09 -12.91
N ARG A 261 20.82 -2.55 -13.90
CA ARG A 261 19.50 -3.08 -14.28
C ARG A 261 19.54 -4.54 -14.69
N LYS A 262 20.57 -4.95 -15.43
CA LYS A 262 20.76 -6.34 -15.82
C LYS A 262 20.96 -7.27 -14.61
N ALA A 263 21.55 -6.77 -13.52
CA ALA A 263 21.69 -7.52 -12.28
C ALA A 263 20.35 -7.63 -11.53
N VAL A 264 19.61 -6.52 -11.39
CA VAL A 264 18.28 -6.50 -10.76
C VAL A 264 17.30 -7.43 -11.48
N GLU A 265 17.32 -7.45 -12.81
CA GLU A 265 16.46 -8.32 -13.64
C GLU A 265 16.78 -9.83 -13.50
N ARG A 266 17.89 -10.19 -12.84
CA ARG A 266 18.30 -11.59 -12.60
C ARG A 266 18.00 -12.08 -11.18
N CYS A 267 17.74 -11.17 -10.24
CA CYS A 267 17.29 -11.48 -8.88
C CYS A 267 15.80 -11.82 -8.88
#